data_AF-A0A9P1EXQ4-F1
#
_entry.id   AF-A0A9P1EXQ4-F1
#
_cell.length_a   1.000
_cell.length_b   1.000
_cell.length_c   1.000
_cell.angle_alpha   90.00
_cell.angle_beta   90.00
_cell.angle_gamma   90.00
#
_symmetry.space_group_name_H-M   'P 1'
#
loop_
_entity.id
_entity.type
_entity.pdbx_description
1 polymer ?
#
loop_
_entity_poly.entity_id
_entity_poly.type
_entity_poly.pdbx_seq_one_letter_code
_entity_poly.pdbx_strand_id
1 'polypeptide(L)'
;MSTIGKEDIYESDGAATQVSKNEQENDSPSHPDIELVSVDVDEALKKYKNRVLNLTSIDFSDSIAKKRRHAFGNNQYVLEVAGSGYSGHETPAEKLNRILYEIADLNEQLRSDDNVKTDLLNAEVLDHLASEVKTLQVAQTNGLPAKVDHDVDLPKVRSDPKVATLENRLRRIEQAIGSSVVPSAPVLDTVEDLKLRCETLNHSYVSGLEQRLNVMLTKLEKIEETRANTDIDENLEKKVNEILELMQKWDVACSSLPSNVNKVKALNRLHEQAQHFASGLSHLKTIREKLEKEVMQGREAIIEYETNGKQEIGSVVEKLKLLEAKVAGLK
;
A
#
# COMPACT_ATOMS: atom_id res chain seq x y z
N MET A 1 6.60 35.86 39.91
CA MET A 1 8.00 35.57 40.24
C MET A 1 8.79 35.67 38.95
N SER A 2 9.76 36.56 38.90
CA SER A 2 10.55 36.86 37.71
C SER A 2 11.43 35.67 37.36
N THR A 3 11.21 35.06 36.19
CA THR A 3 12.06 34.03 35.59
C THR A 3 13.21 34.64 34.79
N ILE A 4 13.57 35.90 35.06
CA ILE A 4 14.74 36.56 34.46
C ILE A 4 15.95 36.17 35.29
N GLY A 5 16.78 35.28 34.75
CA GLY A 5 18.12 34.99 35.27
C GLY A 5 18.45 33.53 35.60
N LYS A 6 17.58 32.56 35.31
CA LYS A 6 17.98 31.14 35.31
C LYS A 6 18.11 30.68 33.87
N GLU A 7 19.20 29.97 33.56
CA GLU A 7 19.41 29.38 32.25
C GLU A 7 18.34 28.32 32.01
N ASP A 8 17.71 28.33 30.83
CA ASP A 8 16.64 27.41 30.47
C ASP A 8 17.15 25.95 30.37
N ILE A 9 18.44 25.77 30.09
CA ILE A 9 19.10 24.48 29.91
C ILE A 9 20.46 24.51 30.60
N TYR A 10 20.69 23.58 31.54
CA TYR A 10 22.00 23.33 32.15
C TYR A 10 22.58 22.06 31.54
N GLU A 11 23.44 22.20 30.53
CA GLU A 11 24.17 21.10 29.91
C GLU A 11 25.66 21.15 30.27
N SER A 12 26.30 19.98 30.37
CA SER A 12 27.76 19.90 30.49
C SER A 12 28.40 20.41 29.21
N ASP A 13 29.47 21.22 29.32
CA ASP A 13 30.25 21.74 28.17
C ASP A 13 30.37 20.66 27.10
N GLY A 14 29.72 20.91 25.96
CA GLY A 14 29.56 19.94 24.88
C GLY A 14 30.92 19.46 24.42
N ALA A 15 31.38 18.33 24.96
CA ALA A 15 32.60 17.71 24.54
C ALA A 15 32.40 17.34 23.07
N ALA A 16 33.06 18.10 22.19
CA ALA A 16 33.26 17.72 20.80
C ALA A 16 34.07 16.42 20.82
N THR A 17 33.38 15.31 21.05
CA THR A 17 33.90 14.00 20.73
C THR A 17 34.13 14.09 19.24
N GLN A 18 35.39 14.27 18.85
CA GLN A 18 35.77 14.09 17.47
C GLN A 18 35.36 12.65 17.18
N VAL A 19 34.19 12.50 16.58
CA VAL A 19 33.84 11.30 15.84
C VAL A 19 34.82 11.35 14.68
N SER A 20 36.06 10.91 14.93
CA SER A 20 36.84 10.28 13.88
C SER A 20 35.84 9.34 13.26
N LYS A 21 35.45 9.62 12.01
CA LYS A 21 34.85 8.59 11.19
C LYS A 21 35.88 7.48 11.24
N ASN A 22 35.69 6.52 12.14
CA ASN A 22 36.18 5.19 11.92
C ASN A 22 35.47 4.84 10.63
N GLU A 23 36.16 5.08 9.51
CA GLU A 23 35.88 4.36 8.30
C GLU A 23 35.83 2.93 8.77
N GLN A 24 34.61 2.40 8.83
CA GLN A 24 34.37 1.02 9.13
C GLN A 24 35.30 0.31 8.16
N GLU A 25 36.37 -0.31 8.67
CA GLU A 25 37.33 -1.03 7.84
C GLU A 25 36.44 -1.92 6.99
N ASN A 26 36.38 -1.60 5.69
CA ASN A 26 35.57 -2.39 4.78
C ASN A 26 36.10 -3.80 4.97
N ASP A 27 35.26 -4.69 5.49
CA ASP A 27 35.47 -6.14 5.49
C ASP A 27 35.61 -6.54 4.02
N SER A 28 36.75 -6.24 3.43
CA SER A 28 37.19 -6.76 2.16
C SER A 28 37.61 -8.17 2.53
N PRO A 29 36.89 -9.21 2.10
CA PRO A 29 37.29 -10.59 2.36
C PRO A 29 38.52 -10.89 1.50
N SER A 30 39.66 -10.26 1.80
CA SER A 30 40.96 -10.59 1.21
C SER A 30 41.52 -11.83 1.91
N HIS A 31 40.69 -12.88 2.00
CA HIS A 31 41.15 -14.18 2.44
C HIS A 31 41.85 -14.85 1.24
N PRO A 32 43.04 -15.44 1.40
CA PRO A 32 43.81 -16.03 0.30
C PRO A 32 43.06 -17.16 -0.43
N ASP A 33 42.08 -17.78 0.22
CA ASP A 33 41.25 -18.86 -0.34
C ASP A 33 39.90 -18.40 -0.92
N ILE A 34 39.63 -17.08 -0.97
CA ILE A 34 38.37 -16.53 -1.50
C ILE A 34 38.67 -15.69 -2.74
N GLU A 35 38.14 -16.10 -3.89
CA GLU A 35 38.17 -15.29 -5.11
C GLU A 35 37.00 -14.29 -5.11
N LEU A 36 37.31 -12.99 -5.14
CA LEU A 36 36.31 -11.95 -5.35
C LEU A 36 35.98 -11.84 -6.84
N VAL A 37 34.80 -12.31 -7.21
CA VAL A 37 34.25 -12.12 -8.56
C VAL A 37 33.42 -10.83 -8.59
N SER A 38 33.86 -9.83 -9.37
CA SER A 38 33.05 -8.64 -9.62
C SER A 38 31.84 -9.01 -10.50
N VAL A 39 30.65 -8.67 -10.03
CA VAL A 39 29.41 -8.90 -10.77
C VAL A 39 29.03 -7.64 -11.52
N ASP A 40 29.27 -7.65 -12.84
CA ASP A 40 28.66 -6.67 -13.74
C ASP A 40 27.29 -7.18 -14.18
N VAL A 41 26.24 -6.56 -13.64
CA VAL A 41 24.84 -6.89 -13.95
C VAL A 41 24.54 -6.66 -15.44
N ASP A 42 25.15 -5.65 -16.07
CA ASP A 42 24.92 -5.35 -17.48
C ASP A 42 25.57 -6.39 -18.39
N GLU A 43 26.78 -6.85 -18.05
CA GLU A 43 27.44 -7.94 -18.77
C GLU A 43 26.70 -9.26 -18.59
N ALA A 44 26.27 -9.57 -17.36
CA ALA A 44 25.46 -10.75 -17.08
C ALA A 44 24.14 -10.72 -17.88
N LEU A 45 23.44 -9.58 -17.88
CA LEU A 45 22.19 -9.41 -18.63
C LEU A 45 22.41 -9.60 -20.13
N LYS A 46 23.51 -9.08 -20.70
CA LYS A 46 23.88 -9.33 -22.10
C LYS A 46 24.14 -10.81 -22.38
N LYS A 47 24.83 -11.53 -21.50
CA LYS A 47 25.13 -12.97 -21.65
C LYS A 47 23.89 -13.85 -21.68
N TYR A 48 22.88 -13.51 -20.87
CA TYR A 48 21.62 -14.26 -20.77
C TYR A 48 20.47 -13.68 -21.60
N LYS A 49 20.68 -12.53 -22.25
CA LYS A 49 19.69 -11.93 -23.15
C LYS A 49 19.31 -12.95 -24.23
N ASN A 50 18.01 -13.18 -24.41
CA ASN A 50 17.43 -14.12 -25.37
C ASN A 50 17.66 -15.61 -25.08
N ARG A 51 18.22 -15.99 -23.92
CA ARG A 51 18.21 -17.38 -23.46
C ARG A 51 16.91 -17.62 -22.70
N VAL A 52 16.07 -18.53 -23.20
CA VAL A 52 14.81 -18.91 -22.55
C VAL A 52 14.96 -20.32 -22.00
N LEU A 53 14.50 -20.53 -20.76
CA LEU A 53 14.47 -21.85 -20.17
C LEU A 53 13.32 -22.66 -20.78
N ASN A 54 13.61 -23.85 -21.28
CA ASN A 54 12.58 -24.78 -21.73
C ASN A 54 12.08 -25.61 -20.54
N LEU A 55 10.82 -25.43 -20.16
CA LEU A 55 10.18 -26.15 -19.05
C LEU A 55 9.36 -27.35 -19.52
N THR A 56 9.32 -27.65 -20.83
CA THR A 56 8.43 -28.71 -21.37
C THR A 56 8.80 -30.11 -20.91
N SER A 57 10.03 -30.33 -20.45
CA SER A 57 10.51 -31.63 -19.96
C SER A 57 10.57 -31.70 -18.42
N ILE A 58 10.10 -30.67 -17.72
CA ILE A 58 10.13 -30.62 -16.25
C ILE A 58 8.72 -30.93 -15.75
N ASP A 59 8.51 -32.17 -15.33
CA ASP A 59 7.28 -32.62 -14.71
C ASP A 59 7.47 -32.71 -13.18
N PHE A 60 6.75 -31.87 -12.44
CA PHE A 60 6.70 -31.90 -10.96
C PHE A 60 5.56 -32.79 -10.44
N SER A 61 4.94 -33.60 -11.31
CA SER A 61 3.90 -34.56 -10.93
C SER A 61 4.44 -35.82 -10.23
N ASP A 62 5.76 -35.89 -9.99
CA ASP A 62 6.30 -36.95 -9.17
C ASP A 62 5.81 -36.80 -7.73
N SER A 63 4.99 -37.75 -7.29
CA SER A 63 4.37 -37.71 -5.98
C SER A 63 5.41 -38.14 -4.93
N ILE A 64 5.85 -37.20 -4.08
CA ILE A 64 6.72 -37.50 -2.92
C ILE A 64 6.04 -38.44 -1.91
N ALA A 65 4.71 -38.56 -1.95
CA ALA A 65 3.97 -39.55 -1.17
C ALA A 65 3.97 -40.89 -1.91
N LYS A 66 4.50 -41.95 -1.27
CA LYS A 66 4.38 -43.33 -1.76
C LYS A 66 2.90 -43.72 -1.92
N LYS A 67 2.33 -43.48 -3.10
CA LYS A 67 0.96 -43.89 -3.41
C LYS A 67 0.97 -45.38 -3.80
N ARG A 68 0.16 -46.19 -3.13
CA ARG A 68 -0.09 -47.58 -3.55
C ARG A 68 -0.60 -47.57 -4.99
N ARG A 69 -0.01 -48.42 -5.82
CA ARG A 69 -0.43 -48.62 -7.21
C ARG A 69 -1.88 -49.11 -7.23
N HIS A 70 -2.80 -48.25 -7.66
CA HIS A 70 -4.08 -48.70 -8.20
C HIS A 70 -3.90 -48.83 -9.72
N ALA A 71 -3.68 -50.06 -10.17
CA ALA A 71 -4.03 -50.41 -11.54
C ALA A 71 -5.56 -50.36 -11.61
N PHE A 72 -6.10 -49.45 -12.41
CA PHE A 72 -7.38 -49.49 -13.14
C PHE A 72 -7.83 -48.05 -13.43
N GLY A 73 -7.98 -47.74 -14.72
CA GLY A 73 -8.92 -46.75 -15.28
C GLY A 73 -8.85 -45.31 -14.78
N ASN A 74 -8.43 -44.40 -15.68
CA ASN A 74 -8.71 -42.98 -15.53
C ASN A 74 -10.23 -42.78 -15.69
N ASN A 75 -10.95 -42.76 -14.57
CA ASN A 75 -12.42 -42.77 -14.51
C ASN A 75 -13.04 -41.39 -14.75
N GLN A 76 -12.62 -40.69 -15.80
CA GLN A 76 -13.17 -39.39 -16.18
C GLN A 76 -14.63 -39.45 -16.67
N TYR A 77 -15.23 -40.65 -16.69
CA TYR A 77 -16.60 -40.93 -17.14
C TYR A 77 -17.40 -41.82 -16.18
N VAL A 78 -17.04 -41.90 -14.89
CA VAL A 78 -17.89 -42.63 -13.93
C VAL A 78 -19.07 -41.72 -13.56
N LEU A 79 -20.20 -41.97 -14.22
CA LEU A 79 -21.48 -41.35 -13.90
C LEU A 79 -22.00 -41.99 -12.61
N GLU A 80 -21.73 -41.36 -11.46
CA GLU A 80 -22.28 -41.82 -10.19
C GLU A 80 -23.76 -41.40 -10.11
N VAL A 81 -24.65 -42.39 -9.98
CA VAL A 81 -26.08 -42.20 -9.74
C VAL A 81 -26.42 -42.90 -8.43
N ALA A 82 -27.02 -42.16 -7.49
CA ALA A 82 -27.47 -42.72 -6.23
C ALA A 82 -28.64 -43.71 -6.48
N GLY A 83 -28.46 -44.97 -6.07
CA GLY A 83 -29.49 -46.00 -6.20
C GLY A 83 -30.68 -45.79 -5.25
N SER A 84 -31.81 -46.42 -5.55
CA SER A 84 -33.10 -46.29 -4.84
C SER A 84 -33.10 -46.67 -3.34
N GLY A 85 -31.98 -47.19 -2.81
CA GLY A 85 -31.78 -47.54 -1.40
C GLY A 85 -30.69 -46.73 -0.68
N TYR A 86 -30.14 -45.67 -1.31
CA TYR A 86 -29.10 -44.85 -0.70
C TYR A 86 -29.68 -43.90 0.35
N SER A 87 -29.32 -44.08 1.63
CA SER A 87 -29.81 -43.26 2.74
C SER A 87 -28.95 -42.03 3.05
N GLY A 88 -27.93 -41.76 2.24
CA GLY A 88 -27.04 -40.59 2.40
C GLY A 88 -27.58 -39.34 1.70
N HIS A 89 -26.96 -38.20 1.97
CA HIS A 89 -27.30 -36.94 1.29
C HIS A 89 -26.65 -36.92 -0.10
N GLU A 90 -27.48 -36.93 -1.14
CA GLU A 90 -27.04 -36.90 -2.54
C GLU A 90 -26.30 -35.59 -2.87
N THR A 91 -25.19 -35.67 -3.61
CA THR A 91 -24.49 -34.47 -4.09
C THR A 91 -25.28 -33.77 -5.21
N PRO A 92 -25.11 -32.45 -5.43
CA PRO A 92 -25.82 -31.75 -6.51
C PRO A 92 -25.60 -32.35 -7.90
N ALA A 93 -24.40 -32.90 -8.15
CA ALA A 93 -24.04 -33.53 -9.42
C ALA A 93 -24.71 -34.92 -9.57
N GLU A 94 -24.70 -35.76 -8.53
CA GLU A 94 -25.44 -37.03 -8.52
C GLU A 94 -26.94 -36.82 -8.72
N LYS A 95 -27.51 -35.79 -8.07
CA LYS A 95 -28.92 -35.41 -8.22
C LYS A 95 -29.27 -35.03 -9.64
N LEU A 96 -28.40 -34.26 -10.30
CA LEU A 96 -28.58 -33.88 -11.69
C LEU A 96 -28.55 -35.11 -12.61
N ASN A 97 -27.63 -36.06 -12.37
CA ASN A 97 -27.58 -37.31 -13.12
C ASN A 97 -28.85 -38.14 -12.92
N ARG A 98 -29.35 -38.28 -11.67
CA ARG A 98 -30.60 -39.01 -11.40
C ARG A 98 -31.79 -38.38 -12.12
N ILE A 99 -31.93 -37.06 -12.05
CA ILE A 99 -33.02 -36.31 -12.72
C ILE A 99 -32.98 -36.55 -14.24
N LEU A 100 -31.81 -36.59 -14.87
CA LEU A 100 -31.70 -36.89 -16.31
C LEU A 100 -32.23 -38.29 -16.65
N TYR A 101 -31.98 -39.29 -15.80
CA TYR A 101 -32.52 -40.64 -15.98
C TYR A 101 -34.02 -40.70 -15.71
N GLU A 102 -34.52 -40.03 -14.66
CA GLU A 102 -35.96 -39.95 -14.36
C GLU A 102 -36.75 -39.27 -15.49
N ILE A 103 -36.21 -38.20 -16.09
CA ILE A 103 -36.83 -37.54 -17.25
C ILE A 103 -36.86 -38.49 -18.46
N ALA A 104 -35.79 -39.26 -18.70
CA ALA A 104 -35.74 -40.21 -19.80
C ALA A 104 -36.76 -41.35 -19.63
N ASP A 105 -36.87 -41.90 -18.41
CA ASP A 105 -37.84 -42.96 -18.06
C ASP A 105 -39.29 -42.45 -18.20
N LEU A 106 -39.59 -41.25 -17.68
CA LEU A 106 -40.91 -40.63 -17.83
C LEU A 106 -41.26 -40.36 -19.30
N ASN A 107 -40.29 -40.00 -20.14
CA ASN A 107 -40.50 -39.80 -21.58
C ASN A 107 -40.80 -41.13 -22.29
N GLU A 108 -40.15 -42.22 -21.90
CA GLU A 108 -40.42 -43.57 -22.42
C GLU A 108 -41.82 -44.06 -22.01
N GLN A 109 -42.22 -43.81 -20.75
CA GLN A 109 -43.56 -44.13 -20.27
C GLN A 109 -44.64 -43.33 -21.02
N LEU A 110 -44.41 -42.04 -21.30
CA LEU A 110 -45.32 -41.22 -22.12
C LEU A 110 -45.38 -41.65 -23.59
N ARG A 111 -44.31 -42.24 -24.13
CA ARG A 111 -44.32 -42.82 -25.49
C ARG A 111 -45.06 -44.16 -25.54
N SER A 112 -45.15 -44.85 -24.42
CA SER A 112 -45.75 -46.18 -24.28
C SER A 112 -47.24 -46.12 -23.92
N ASP A 113 -47.64 -45.22 -23.03
CA ASP A 113 -49.02 -45.06 -22.54
C ASP A 113 -49.65 -43.72 -22.97
N ASP A 114 -50.57 -43.77 -23.93
CA ASP A 114 -51.28 -42.58 -24.44
C ASP A 114 -52.25 -41.96 -23.43
N ASN A 115 -52.65 -42.69 -22.38
CA ASN A 115 -53.60 -42.21 -21.36
C ASN A 115 -52.98 -41.18 -20.39
N VAL A 116 -51.65 -41.08 -20.33
CA VAL A 116 -50.93 -40.20 -19.40
C VAL A 116 -50.63 -38.83 -20.05
N LYS A 117 -50.82 -38.71 -21.36
CA LYS A 117 -50.57 -37.48 -22.13
C LYS A 117 -51.60 -36.42 -21.76
N THR A 118 -51.11 -35.23 -21.45
CA THR A 118 -51.93 -34.02 -21.27
C THR A 118 -51.30 -32.88 -22.05
N ASP A 119 -52.04 -31.80 -22.32
CA ASP A 119 -51.51 -30.64 -23.06
C ASP A 119 -50.23 -30.04 -22.43
N LEU A 120 -50.01 -30.26 -21.12
CA LEU A 120 -48.84 -29.82 -20.37
C LEU A 120 -47.77 -30.90 -20.17
N LEU A 121 -48.12 -32.18 -20.37
CA LEU A 121 -47.25 -33.34 -20.19
C LEU A 121 -47.18 -34.14 -21.49
N ASN A 122 -46.30 -33.68 -22.39
CA ASN A 122 -46.08 -34.26 -23.72
C ASN A 122 -44.61 -34.61 -23.92
N ALA A 123 -44.31 -35.58 -24.78
CA ALA A 123 -42.95 -36.03 -25.08
C ALA A 123 -42.05 -34.88 -25.56
N GLU A 124 -42.59 -33.94 -26.35
CA GLU A 124 -41.85 -32.76 -26.83
C GLU A 124 -41.42 -31.81 -25.70
N VAL A 125 -42.26 -31.65 -24.67
CA VAL A 125 -41.96 -30.80 -23.50
C VAL A 125 -40.88 -31.43 -22.63
N LEU A 126 -40.91 -32.76 -22.45
CA LEU A 126 -39.87 -33.50 -21.74
C LEU A 126 -38.54 -33.51 -22.52
N ASP A 127 -38.58 -33.60 -23.84
CA ASP A 127 -37.38 -33.49 -24.70
C ASP A 127 -36.72 -32.10 -24.57
N HIS A 128 -37.53 -31.03 -24.49
CA HIS A 128 -37.03 -29.68 -24.23
C HIS A 128 -36.39 -29.57 -22.84
N LEU A 129 -37.06 -30.07 -21.80
CA LEU A 129 -36.54 -30.07 -20.43
C LEU A 129 -35.23 -30.88 -20.31
N ALA A 130 -35.14 -32.04 -20.96
CA ALA A 130 -33.92 -32.84 -21.01
C ALA A 130 -32.76 -32.09 -21.68
N SER A 131 -33.05 -31.33 -22.74
CA SER A 131 -32.05 -30.49 -23.42
C SER A 131 -31.53 -29.36 -22.52
N GLU A 132 -32.43 -28.67 -21.79
CA GLU A 132 -32.06 -27.62 -20.85
C GLU A 132 -31.18 -28.15 -19.71
N VAL A 133 -31.57 -29.26 -19.07
CA VAL A 133 -30.78 -29.87 -17.98
C VAL A 133 -29.41 -30.33 -18.48
N LYS A 134 -29.32 -30.83 -19.72
CA LYS A 134 -28.03 -31.23 -20.32
C LYS A 134 -27.13 -30.02 -20.62
N THR A 135 -27.68 -28.89 -21.04
CA THR A 135 -26.90 -27.65 -21.21
C THR A 135 -26.35 -27.12 -19.88
N LEU A 136 -27.12 -27.23 -18.80
CA LEU A 136 -26.66 -26.87 -17.45
C LEU A 136 -25.53 -27.78 -16.95
N GLN A 137 -25.55 -29.07 -17.30
CA GLN A 137 -24.46 -30.01 -16.99
C GLN A 137 -23.14 -29.61 -17.67
N VAL A 138 -23.20 -29.25 -18.95
CA VAL A 138 -22.03 -28.79 -19.71
C VAL A 138 -21.47 -27.48 -19.15
N ALA A 139 -22.34 -26.58 -18.69
CA ALA A 139 -21.92 -25.34 -18.04
C ALA A 139 -21.19 -25.59 -16.69
N GLN A 140 -21.55 -26.65 -15.95
CA GLN A 140 -20.81 -27.07 -14.75
C GLN A 140 -19.47 -27.74 -15.08
N THR A 141 -19.40 -28.62 -16.10
CA THR A 141 -18.16 -29.34 -16.42
C THR A 141 -17.13 -28.49 -17.16
N ASN A 142 -17.57 -27.47 -17.91
CA ASN A 142 -16.70 -26.52 -18.61
C ASN A 142 -16.42 -25.25 -17.79
N GLY A 143 -16.93 -25.19 -16.55
CA GLY A 143 -16.60 -24.14 -15.61
C GLY A 143 -15.17 -24.30 -15.07
N LEU A 144 -14.16 -23.97 -15.88
CA LEU A 144 -13.07 -23.19 -15.30
C LEU A 144 -13.76 -21.98 -14.67
N PRO A 145 -13.64 -21.76 -13.35
CA PRO A 145 -14.12 -20.51 -12.79
C PRO A 145 -13.36 -19.43 -13.55
N ALA A 146 -14.08 -18.66 -14.37
CA ALA A 146 -13.64 -17.36 -14.79
C ALA A 146 -13.54 -16.55 -13.50
N LYS A 147 -12.40 -16.70 -12.83
CA LYS A 147 -11.88 -15.77 -11.86
C LYS A 147 -11.77 -14.48 -12.66
N VAL A 148 -12.83 -13.68 -12.60
CA VAL A 148 -12.74 -12.28 -12.92
C VAL A 148 -11.86 -11.74 -11.81
N ASP A 149 -10.56 -11.88 -12.00
CA ASP A 149 -9.57 -11.07 -11.33
C ASP A 149 -9.96 -9.63 -11.71
N HIS A 150 -10.74 -8.97 -10.86
CA HIS A 150 -10.51 -7.57 -10.62
C HIS A 150 -9.11 -7.49 -10.00
N ASP A 151 -8.10 -7.65 -10.84
CA ASP A 151 -6.87 -6.90 -10.65
C ASP A 151 -7.34 -5.45 -10.74
N VAL A 152 -7.61 -4.88 -9.57
CA VAL A 152 -7.45 -3.45 -9.38
C VAL A 152 -5.99 -3.24 -9.76
N ASP A 153 -5.75 -2.85 -11.01
CA ASP A 153 -4.48 -2.28 -11.44
C ASP A 153 -4.27 -1.14 -10.45
N LEU A 154 -3.46 -1.38 -9.42
CA LEU A 154 -3.02 -0.34 -8.49
C LEU A 154 -2.64 0.80 -9.42
N PRO A 155 -3.18 2.01 -9.23
CA PRO A 155 -3.07 3.07 -10.21
C PRO A 155 -1.61 3.13 -10.63
N LYS A 156 -1.30 2.62 -11.84
CA LYS A 156 0.02 2.80 -12.43
C LYS A 156 0.25 4.27 -12.25
N VAL A 157 1.26 4.59 -11.45
CA VAL A 157 1.76 5.93 -11.28
C VAL A 157 1.67 6.51 -12.67
N ARG A 158 0.76 7.47 -12.88
CA ARG A 158 0.70 8.18 -14.14
C ARG A 158 2.01 8.95 -14.15
N SER A 159 3.08 8.29 -14.56
CA SER A 159 4.33 8.91 -14.93
C SER A 159 3.96 9.64 -16.20
N ASP A 160 3.43 10.85 -16.04
CA ASP A 160 3.31 11.79 -17.13
C ASP A 160 4.67 11.74 -17.84
N PRO A 161 4.73 11.45 -19.16
CA PRO A 161 6.01 11.31 -19.86
C PRO A 161 6.89 12.55 -19.65
N LYS A 162 6.29 13.72 -19.38
CA LYS A 162 6.99 14.93 -18.97
C LYS A 162 7.70 14.78 -17.62
N VAL A 163 7.05 14.23 -16.61
CA VAL A 163 7.66 13.95 -15.29
C VAL A 163 8.82 12.99 -15.45
N ALA A 164 8.66 11.92 -16.22
CA ALA A 164 9.75 10.99 -16.50
C ALA A 164 10.94 11.66 -17.24
N THR A 165 10.67 12.60 -18.16
CA THR A 165 11.76 13.36 -18.82
C THR A 165 12.47 14.32 -17.86
N LEU A 166 11.73 14.94 -16.93
CA LEU A 166 12.29 15.83 -15.92
C LEU A 166 13.11 15.05 -14.89
N GLU A 167 12.64 13.90 -14.44
CA GLU A 167 13.37 12.99 -13.54
C GLU A 167 14.68 12.52 -14.18
N ASN A 168 14.65 12.13 -15.46
CA ASN A 168 15.87 11.74 -16.17
C ASN A 168 16.86 12.90 -16.32
N ARG A 169 16.38 14.14 -16.54
CA ARG A 169 17.23 15.33 -16.58
C ARG A 169 17.80 15.65 -15.19
N LEU A 170 16.98 15.56 -14.15
CA LEU A 170 17.40 15.76 -12.76
C LEU A 170 18.48 14.75 -12.38
N ARG A 171 18.27 13.47 -12.70
CA ARG A 171 19.25 12.40 -12.47
C ARG A 171 20.59 12.64 -13.17
N ARG A 172 20.58 13.19 -14.39
CA ARG A 172 21.82 13.59 -15.09
C ARG A 172 22.54 14.74 -14.38
N ILE A 173 21.79 15.72 -13.87
CA ILE A 173 22.34 16.85 -13.11
C ILE A 173 22.92 16.35 -11.78
N GLU A 174 22.19 15.49 -11.07
CA GLU A 174 22.65 14.86 -9.82
C GLU A 174 23.90 14.00 -10.05
N GLN A 175 23.96 13.25 -11.15
CA GLN A 175 25.14 12.47 -11.50
C GLN A 175 26.35 13.36 -11.85
N ALA A 176 26.12 14.50 -12.51
CA ALA A 176 27.19 15.44 -12.86
C ALA A 176 27.74 16.21 -11.64
N ILE A 177 26.88 16.54 -10.68
CA ILE A 177 27.26 17.21 -9.42
C ILE A 177 27.82 16.18 -8.41
N GLY A 178 27.48 14.90 -8.57
CA GLY A 178 27.81 13.83 -7.64
C GLY A 178 26.84 13.81 -6.46
N SER A 179 26.43 12.62 -6.02
CA SER A 179 25.65 12.47 -4.79
C SER A 179 26.57 12.65 -3.58
N SER A 180 26.94 13.90 -3.30
CA SER A 180 27.61 14.22 -2.04
C SER A 180 26.54 14.19 -0.95
N VAL A 181 26.43 13.05 -0.27
CA VAL A 181 25.71 12.89 1.01
C VAL A 181 26.32 13.79 2.09
N VAL A 182 27.49 14.37 1.84
CA VAL A 182 28.12 15.37 2.69
C VAL A 182 27.69 16.76 2.20
N PRO A 183 27.13 17.63 3.06
CA PRO A 183 27.01 19.04 2.76
C PRO A 183 28.41 19.65 2.77
N SER A 184 29.17 19.41 1.71
CA SER A 184 30.28 20.30 1.38
C SER A 184 29.65 21.64 1.05
N ALA A 185 30.35 22.73 1.39
CA ALA A 185 29.97 24.10 1.04
C ALA A 185 29.40 24.18 -0.39
N PRO A 186 28.51 25.15 -0.68
CA PRO A 186 27.92 25.32 -2.01
C PRO A 186 28.97 25.08 -3.09
N VAL A 187 28.66 24.24 -4.08
CA VAL A 187 29.63 23.90 -5.15
C VAL A 187 30.17 25.17 -5.84
N LEU A 188 29.39 26.25 -5.82
CA LEU A 188 29.83 27.55 -6.28
C LEU A 188 31.01 28.10 -5.45
N ASP A 189 30.93 28.08 -4.12
CA ASP A 189 31.97 28.60 -3.23
C ASP A 189 33.29 27.82 -3.39
N THR A 190 33.22 26.50 -3.59
CA THR A 190 34.43 25.68 -3.83
C THR A 190 35.03 25.92 -5.21
N VAL A 191 34.20 26.18 -6.22
CA VAL A 191 34.66 26.58 -7.56
C VAL A 191 35.24 27.99 -7.55
N GLU A 192 34.68 28.91 -6.77
CA GLU A 192 35.23 30.26 -6.58
C GLU A 192 36.56 30.22 -5.82
N ASP A 193 36.69 29.41 -4.76
CA ASP A 193 37.98 29.19 -4.08
C ASP A 193 39.01 28.57 -5.04
N LEU A 194 38.63 27.56 -5.83
CA LEU A 194 39.51 26.96 -6.82
C LEU A 194 39.92 27.97 -7.90
N LYS A 195 38.99 28.81 -8.36
CA LYS A 195 39.28 29.89 -9.31
C LYS A 195 40.25 30.89 -8.71
N LEU A 196 40.07 31.31 -7.46
CA LEU A 196 40.99 32.21 -6.77
C LEU A 196 42.38 31.57 -6.68
N ARG A 197 42.48 30.29 -6.31
CA ARG A 197 43.75 29.53 -6.31
C ARG A 197 44.37 29.39 -7.69
N CYS A 198 43.56 29.29 -8.75
CA CYS A 198 44.03 29.32 -10.13
C CYS A 198 44.53 30.71 -10.55
N GLU A 199 43.92 31.79 -10.07
CA GLU A 199 44.39 33.14 -10.30
C GLU A 199 45.70 33.41 -9.54
N THR A 200 45.92 32.80 -8.37
CA THR A 200 47.19 32.91 -7.63
C THR A 200 48.36 32.17 -8.28
N LEU A 201 48.10 31.21 -9.18
CA LEU A 201 49.15 30.55 -9.96
C LEU A 201 49.87 31.51 -10.93
N ASN A 202 49.24 32.64 -11.29
CA ASN A 202 49.87 33.67 -12.10
C ASN A 202 50.64 34.69 -11.23
N HIS A 203 51.93 34.42 -11.00
CA HIS A 203 52.80 35.22 -10.13
C HIS A 203 52.83 36.73 -10.45
N SER A 204 52.75 37.11 -11.72
CA SER A 204 52.72 38.53 -12.15
C SER A 204 51.42 39.24 -11.76
N TYR A 205 50.29 38.54 -11.77
CA TYR A 205 49.00 39.08 -11.35
C TYR A 205 48.93 39.20 -9.82
N VAL A 206 49.49 38.24 -9.09
CA VAL A 206 49.58 38.29 -7.61
C VAL A 206 50.44 39.47 -7.15
N SER A 207 51.60 39.71 -7.76
CA SER A 207 52.45 40.84 -7.41
C SER A 207 51.78 42.21 -7.67
N GLY A 208 51.03 42.34 -8.77
CA GLY A 208 50.24 43.55 -9.04
C GLY A 208 49.07 43.74 -8.07
N LEU A 209 48.40 42.66 -7.68
CA LEU A 209 47.35 42.67 -6.65
C LEU A 209 47.92 43.05 -5.28
N GLU A 210 49.07 42.51 -4.90
CA GLU A 210 49.77 42.83 -3.65
C GLU A 210 50.12 44.33 -3.58
N GLN A 211 50.68 44.90 -4.65
CA GLN A 211 50.98 46.32 -4.70
C GLN A 211 49.73 47.19 -4.55
N ARG A 212 48.62 46.82 -5.22
CA ARG A 212 47.34 47.54 -5.11
C ARG A 212 46.70 47.37 -3.73
N LEU A 213 46.82 46.19 -3.12
CA LEU A 213 46.35 45.90 -1.78
C LEU A 213 47.11 46.72 -0.74
N ASN A 214 48.44 46.85 -0.86
CA ASN A 214 49.25 47.70 0.00
C ASN A 214 48.85 49.18 -0.11
N VAL A 215 48.52 49.65 -1.32
CA VAL A 215 47.96 51.01 -1.51
C VAL A 215 46.57 51.15 -0.90
N MET A 216 45.75 50.09 -0.87
CA MET A 216 44.44 50.12 -0.20
C MET A 216 44.58 50.09 1.33
N LEU A 217 45.52 49.29 1.86
CA LEU A 217 45.84 49.19 3.28
C LEU A 217 46.23 50.56 3.85
N THR A 218 47.17 51.24 3.18
CA THR A 218 47.60 52.59 3.58
C THR A 218 46.48 53.64 3.48
N LYS A 219 45.46 53.42 2.64
CA LYS A 219 44.26 54.27 2.59
C LYS A 219 43.27 53.93 3.71
N LEU A 220 43.14 52.65 4.07
CA LEU A 220 42.32 52.20 5.19
C LEU A 220 42.87 52.72 6.52
N GLU A 221 44.18 52.65 6.73
CA GLU A 221 44.84 53.23 7.91
C GLU A 221 44.52 54.72 8.07
N LYS A 222 44.54 55.49 6.96
CA LYS A 222 44.13 56.91 6.97
C LYS A 222 42.65 57.10 7.31
N ILE A 223 41.78 56.21 6.83
CA ILE A 223 40.35 56.26 7.13
C ILE A 223 40.10 55.94 8.60
N GLU A 224 40.80 54.95 9.15
CA GLU A 224 40.73 54.55 10.55
C GLU A 224 41.22 55.68 11.47
N GLU A 225 42.31 56.36 11.10
CA GLU A 225 42.79 57.57 11.79
C GLU A 225 41.75 58.70 11.74
N THR A 226 41.04 58.89 10.62
CA THR A 226 39.93 59.85 10.55
C THR A 226 38.67 59.42 11.31
N ARG A 227 38.42 58.11 11.43
CA ARG A 227 37.28 57.53 12.15
C ARG A 227 37.49 57.58 13.66
N ALA A 228 38.71 57.40 14.15
CA ALA A 228 39.06 57.57 15.56
C ALA A 228 38.82 59.02 16.05
N ASN A 229 38.80 59.99 15.14
CA ASN A 229 38.48 61.38 15.43
C ASN A 229 36.96 61.67 15.45
N THR A 230 36.11 60.71 15.05
CA THR A 230 34.65 60.79 15.12
C THR A 230 34.15 59.79 16.16
N ASP A 231 33.64 60.27 17.30
CA ASP A 231 32.96 59.42 18.30
C ASP A 231 31.74 58.74 17.66
N ILE A 232 31.93 57.54 17.11
CA ILE A 232 30.84 56.66 16.71
C ILE A 232 30.40 55.92 17.96
N ASP A 233 29.10 56.00 18.26
CA ASP A 233 28.48 55.41 19.45
C ASP A 233 28.72 53.89 19.48
N GLU A 234 29.63 53.44 20.34
CA GLU A 234 30.02 52.03 20.52
C GLU A 234 28.80 51.12 20.78
N ASN A 235 27.71 51.67 21.32
CA ASN A 235 26.44 50.97 21.49
C ASN A 235 25.68 50.73 20.20
N LEU A 236 25.78 51.63 19.22
CA LEU A 236 25.20 51.45 17.90
C LEU A 236 25.96 50.35 17.15
N GLU A 237 27.30 50.32 17.24
CA GLU A 237 28.10 49.26 16.63
C GLU A 237 27.78 47.89 17.24
N LYS A 238 27.65 47.78 18.57
CA LYS A 238 27.22 46.54 19.25
C LYS A 238 25.84 46.07 18.76
N LYS A 239 24.85 46.97 18.69
CA LYS A 239 23.52 46.64 18.19
C LYS A 239 23.51 46.26 16.72
N VAL A 240 24.31 46.93 15.89
CA VAL A 240 24.44 46.61 14.46
C VAL A 240 25.06 45.22 14.31
N ASN A 241 26.08 44.88 15.09
CA ASN A 241 26.69 43.56 15.08
C ASN A 241 25.71 42.47 15.55
N GLU A 242 24.94 42.72 16.60
CA GLU A 242 23.86 41.80 17.05
C GLU A 242 22.79 41.59 15.96
N ILE A 243 22.37 42.66 15.27
CA ILE A 243 21.41 42.56 14.16
C ILE A 243 22.01 41.79 12.98
N LEU A 244 23.29 42.00 12.66
CA LEU A 244 23.97 41.27 11.59
C LEU A 244 24.06 39.77 11.91
N GLU A 245 24.38 39.40 13.15
CA GLU A 245 24.37 37.99 13.57
C GLU A 245 22.98 37.37 13.48
N LEU A 246 21.95 38.09 13.93
CA LEU A 246 20.57 37.64 13.80
C LEU A 246 20.19 37.48 12.32
N MET A 247 20.52 38.46 11.48
CA MET A 247 20.27 38.39 10.04
C MET A 247 20.95 37.17 9.43
N GLN A 248 22.21 36.90 9.77
CA GLN A 248 22.95 35.76 9.26
C GLN A 248 22.36 34.41 9.70
N LYS A 249 21.89 34.30 10.95
CA LYS A 249 21.21 33.09 11.46
C LYS A 249 19.90 32.81 10.71
N TRP A 250 19.18 33.86 10.32
CA TRP A 250 17.88 33.75 9.65
C TRP A 250 17.96 33.74 8.13
N ASP A 251 19.09 34.07 7.51
CA ASP A 251 19.22 34.19 6.05
C ASP A 251 18.93 32.87 5.31
N VAL A 252 19.39 31.75 5.86
CA VAL A 252 19.09 30.40 5.34
C VAL A 252 17.60 30.06 5.47
N ALA A 253 16.97 30.46 6.57
CA ALA A 253 15.54 30.25 6.77
C ALA A 253 14.71 31.12 5.81
N CYS A 254 15.08 32.39 5.62
CA CYS A 254 14.43 33.32 4.70
C CYS A 254 14.57 32.90 3.23
N SER A 255 15.75 32.42 2.80
CA SER A 255 15.96 31.91 1.45
C SER A 255 15.22 30.60 1.17
N SER A 256 15.03 29.75 2.17
CA SER A 256 14.26 28.50 2.04
C SER A 256 12.74 28.70 2.19
N LEU A 257 12.27 29.81 2.75
CA LEU A 257 10.86 30.08 3.02
C LEU A 257 9.97 30.02 1.78
N PRO A 258 10.30 30.64 0.63
CA PRO A 258 9.47 30.52 -0.59
C PRO A 258 9.35 29.08 -1.08
N SER A 259 10.42 28.29 -0.97
CA SER A 259 10.42 26.87 -1.34
C SER A 259 9.51 26.06 -0.42
N ASN A 260 9.58 26.30 0.90
CA ASN A 260 8.71 25.66 1.88
C ASN A 260 7.23 26.04 1.66
N VAL A 261 6.93 27.31 1.37
CA VAL A 261 5.56 27.74 1.03
C VAL A 261 5.05 27.06 -0.23
N ASN A 262 5.89 26.92 -1.27
CA ASN A 262 5.53 26.19 -2.49
C ASN A 262 5.27 24.71 -2.24
N LYS A 263 6.05 24.05 -1.37
CA LYS A 263 5.80 22.66 -0.94
C LYS A 263 4.45 22.54 -0.24
N VAL A 264 4.14 23.45 0.69
CA VAL A 264 2.84 23.47 1.39
C VAL A 264 1.69 23.71 0.39
N LYS A 265 1.87 24.61 -0.59
CA LYS A 265 0.88 24.85 -1.65
C LYS A 265 0.65 23.63 -2.54
N ALA A 266 1.73 22.92 -2.92
CA ALA A 266 1.62 21.67 -3.68
C ALA A 266 0.92 20.57 -2.87
N LEU A 267 1.16 20.51 -1.55
CA LEU A 267 0.56 19.56 -0.64
C LEU A 267 -0.85 19.93 -0.19
N ASN A 268 -1.29 21.17 -0.42
CA ASN A 268 -2.58 21.69 0.04
C ASN A 268 -3.76 20.82 -0.42
N ARG A 269 -3.74 20.35 -1.67
CA ARG A 269 -4.78 19.46 -2.20
C ARG A 269 -4.83 18.12 -1.45
N LEU A 270 -3.68 17.59 -1.05
CA LEU A 270 -3.60 16.37 -0.26
C LEU A 270 -4.11 16.60 1.16
N HIS A 271 -3.74 17.72 1.78
CA HIS A 271 -4.27 18.10 3.10
C HIS A 271 -5.78 18.29 3.09
N GLU A 272 -6.32 18.95 2.07
CA GLU A 272 -7.77 19.12 1.88
C GLU A 272 -8.47 17.77 1.72
N GLN A 273 -7.92 16.87 0.89
CA GLN A 273 -8.43 15.51 0.75
C GLN A 273 -8.36 14.72 2.08
N ALA A 274 -7.27 14.84 2.83
CA ALA A 274 -7.13 14.21 4.14
C ALA A 274 -8.16 14.75 5.15
N GLN A 275 -8.45 16.06 5.11
CA GLN A 275 -9.48 16.67 5.93
C GLN A 275 -10.88 16.16 5.56
N HIS A 276 -11.20 16.06 4.27
CA HIS A 276 -12.47 15.46 3.82
C HIS A 276 -12.58 13.99 4.24
N PHE A 277 -11.50 13.23 4.15
CA PHE A 277 -11.46 11.84 4.60
C PHE A 277 -11.68 11.71 6.10
N ALA A 278 -11.02 12.54 6.92
CA ALA A 278 -11.20 12.54 8.36
C ALA A 278 -12.65 12.90 8.75
N SER A 279 -13.26 13.88 8.06
CA SER A 279 -14.66 14.26 8.25
C SER A 279 -15.62 13.12 7.84
N GLY A 280 -15.39 12.50 6.68
CA GLY A 280 -16.17 11.35 6.20
C GLY A 280 -16.08 10.15 7.14
N LEU A 281 -14.90 9.87 7.69
CA LEU A 281 -14.69 8.80 8.67
C LEU A 281 -15.43 9.08 9.98
N SER A 282 -15.42 10.34 10.43
CA SER A 282 -16.20 10.76 11.60
C SER A 282 -17.70 10.57 11.38
N HIS A 283 -18.22 10.99 10.22
CA HIS A 283 -19.63 10.79 9.86
C HIS A 283 -20.00 9.30 9.79
N LEU A 284 -19.16 8.47 9.18
CA LEU A 284 -19.35 7.02 9.12
C LEU A 284 -19.35 6.40 10.52
N LYS A 285 -18.49 6.87 11.42
CA LYS A 285 -18.48 6.44 12.83
C LYS A 285 -19.80 6.78 13.52
N THR A 286 -20.34 7.99 13.32
CA THR A 286 -21.66 8.38 13.86
C THR A 286 -22.79 7.52 13.29
N ILE A 287 -22.78 7.20 12.00
CA ILE A 287 -23.76 6.29 11.39
C ILE A 287 -23.66 4.91 12.01
N ARG A 288 -22.44 4.37 12.17
CA ARG A 288 -22.20 3.08 12.81
C ARG A 288 -22.79 3.05 14.23
N GLU A 289 -22.57 4.09 15.03
CA GLU A 289 -23.13 4.20 16.38
C GLU A 289 -24.67 4.27 16.39
N LYS A 290 -25.27 4.98 15.43
CA LYS A 290 -26.74 5.01 15.27
C LYS A 290 -27.30 3.64 14.88
N LEU A 291 -26.69 2.97 13.90
CA LEU A 291 -27.12 1.64 13.46
C LEU A 291 -26.96 0.61 14.59
N GLU A 292 -25.87 0.68 15.35
CA GLU A 292 -25.65 -0.16 16.53
C GLU A 292 -26.74 0.04 17.58
N LYS A 293 -27.18 1.29 17.79
CA LYS A 293 -28.32 1.60 18.67
C LYS A 293 -29.65 1.07 18.15
N GLU A 294 -29.94 1.24 16.85
CA GLU A 294 -31.16 0.69 16.23
C GLU A 294 -31.20 -0.84 16.29
N VAL A 295 -30.06 -1.49 16.08
CA VAL A 295 -29.91 -2.95 16.23
C VAL A 295 -30.15 -3.38 17.67
N MET A 296 -29.62 -2.64 18.67
CA MET A 296 -29.91 -2.92 20.08
C MET A 296 -31.40 -2.78 20.39
N GLN A 297 -32.04 -1.70 19.95
CA GLN A 297 -33.48 -1.46 20.16
C GLN A 297 -34.34 -2.53 19.49
N GLY A 298 -34.01 -2.93 18.26
CA GLY A 298 -34.68 -4.03 17.56
C GLY A 298 -34.54 -5.36 18.31
N ARG A 299 -33.36 -5.62 18.90
CA ARG A 299 -33.14 -6.81 19.72
C ARG A 299 -33.95 -6.79 21.00
N GLU A 300 -34.04 -5.64 21.68
CA GLU A 300 -34.88 -5.47 22.87
C GLU A 300 -36.36 -5.70 22.53
N ALA A 301 -36.85 -5.14 21.41
CA ALA A 301 -38.23 -5.35 20.96
C ALA A 301 -38.52 -6.83 20.68
N ILE A 302 -37.60 -7.56 20.03
CA ILE A 302 -37.76 -9.01 19.80
C ILE A 302 -37.85 -9.78 21.11
N ILE A 303 -37.00 -9.45 22.10
CA ILE A 303 -37.07 -10.08 23.43
C ILE A 303 -38.41 -9.79 24.09
N GLU A 304 -38.90 -8.56 24.02
CA GLU A 304 -40.22 -8.18 24.56
C GLU A 304 -41.34 -8.99 23.88
N TYR A 305 -41.36 -9.08 22.55
CA TYR A 305 -42.32 -9.91 21.81
C TYR A 305 -42.24 -11.39 22.18
N GLU A 306 -41.04 -11.95 22.35
CA GLU A 306 -40.87 -13.34 22.81
C GLU A 306 -41.42 -13.56 24.22
N THR A 307 -41.22 -12.59 25.14
CA THR A 307 -41.73 -12.69 26.52
C THR A 307 -43.25 -12.55 26.57
N ASN A 308 -43.82 -11.58 25.87
CA ASN A 308 -45.27 -11.40 25.76
C ASN A 308 -45.91 -12.62 25.09
N GLY A 309 -45.33 -13.14 23.99
CA GLY A 309 -45.81 -14.35 23.32
C GLY A 309 -45.79 -15.57 24.24
N LYS A 310 -44.73 -15.76 25.03
CA LYS A 310 -44.68 -16.82 26.06
C LYS A 310 -45.77 -16.64 27.12
N GLN A 311 -46.02 -15.42 27.58
CA GLN A 311 -47.05 -15.13 28.58
C GLN A 311 -48.46 -15.37 28.04
N GLU A 312 -48.75 -14.91 26.82
CA GLU A 312 -50.04 -15.11 26.16
C GLU A 312 -50.32 -16.59 25.91
N ILE A 313 -49.36 -17.32 25.33
CA ILE A 313 -49.45 -18.78 25.14
C ILE A 313 -49.65 -19.48 26.48
N GLY A 314 -48.89 -19.08 27.52
CA GLY A 314 -49.08 -19.59 28.88
C GLY A 314 -50.51 -19.40 29.39
N SER A 315 -51.08 -18.20 29.20
CA SER A 315 -52.45 -17.89 29.60
C SER A 315 -53.50 -18.70 28.82
N VAL A 316 -53.27 -18.95 27.53
CA VAL A 316 -54.15 -19.79 26.69
C VAL A 316 -54.08 -21.24 27.15
N VAL A 317 -52.89 -21.75 27.44
CA VAL A 317 -52.70 -23.10 28.01
C VAL A 317 -53.42 -23.25 29.34
N GLU A 318 -53.34 -22.25 30.23
CA GLU A 318 -54.10 -22.28 31.49
C GLU A 318 -55.62 -22.25 31.27
N LYS A 319 -56.11 -21.40 30.36
CA LYS A 319 -57.53 -21.36 29.99
C LYS A 319 -58.01 -22.69 29.40
N LEU A 320 -57.19 -23.34 28.58
CA LEU A 320 -57.49 -24.67 28.02
C LEU A 320 -57.55 -25.75 29.10
N LYS A 321 -56.61 -25.76 30.06
CA LYS A 321 -56.65 -26.66 31.21
C LYS A 321 -57.92 -26.48 32.05
N LEU A 322 -58.36 -25.24 32.26
CA LEU A 322 -59.62 -24.94 32.96
C LEU A 322 -60.85 -25.44 32.19
N LEU A 323 -60.86 -25.30 30.87
CA LEU A 323 -61.92 -25.85 30.01
C LEU A 323 -61.94 -27.37 30.07
N GLU A 324 -60.79 -28.02 29.97
CA GLU A 324 -60.66 -29.47 30.06
C GLU A 324 -61.14 -30.00 31.42
N ALA A 325 -60.79 -29.32 32.51
CA ALA A 325 -61.29 -29.64 33.85
C ALA A 325 -62.83 -29.48 33.96
N LYS A 326 -63.41 -28.44 33.35
CA LYS A 326 -64.87 -28.26 33.30
C LYS A 326 -65.57 -29.32 32.46
N VAL A 327 -65.00 -29.70 31.32
CA VAL A 327 -65.52 -30.78 30.46
C VAL A 327 -65.46 -32.13 31.18
N ALA A 328 -64.39 -32.38 31.94
CA ALA A 328 -64.25 -33.58 32.75
C ALA A 328 -65.30 -33.66 33.88
N GLY A 329 -65.69 -32.52 34.48
CA GLY A 329 -66.73 -32.46 35.51
C GLY A 329 -68.18 -32.50 34.99
N LEU A 330 -68.39 -32.48 33.68
CA LEU A 330 -69.71 -32.58 33.02
C LEU A 330 -70.03 -34.00 32.52
N LYS A 331 -69.12 -34.96 32.72
CA LYS A 331 -69.35 -36.41 32.55
C LYS A 331 -69.69 -37.03 33.89
#